data_AF-A0AAV6UQQ9-F1
#
_entry.id   AF-A0AAV6UQQ9-F1
#
_cell.length_a   1.000
_cell.length_b   1.000
_cell.length_c   1.000
_cell.angle_alpha   90.00
_cell.angle_beta   90.00
_cell.angle_gamma   90.00
#
_symmetry.space_group_name_H-M   'P 1'
#
loop_
_entity.id
_entity.type
_entity.pdbx_description
1 polymer ?
#
loop_
_entity_poly.entity_id
_entity_poly.type
_entity_poly.pdbx_seq_one_letter_code
_entity_poly.pdbx_strand_id
1 'polypeptide(L)'
;MTDSAEAITLRGREKATITRIATYVEKPGYIVTEADYEVLTIRLERLEKVFKYFNNYDSELPDEASELDEVEAKYYQLKTALRKLIKSSYQPQTSDNVIIFHIV
;
A
#
# COMPACT_ATOMS: atom_id res chain seq x y z
N MET A 1 3.66 27.45 9.43
CA MET A 1 2.21 27.26 9.55
C MET A 1 1.69 27.03 8.15
N THR A 2 1.28 25.80 7.83
CA THR A 2 0.68 25.48 6.53
C THR A 2 -0.69 26.13 6.48
N ASP A 3 -1.01 26.85 5.41
CA ASP A 3 -2.28 27.56 5.28
C ASP A 3 -3.44 26.54 5.33
N SER A 4 -4.54 26.83 6.03
CA SER A 4 -5.60 25.83 6.28
C SER A 4 -6.21 25.29 4.97
N ALA A 5 -6.25 26.10 3.91
CA ALA A 5 -6.68 25.68 2.57
C ALA A 5 -5.68 24.74 1.86
N GLU A 6 -4.38 24.92 2.10
CA GLU A 6 -3.32 24.07 1.58
C GLU A 6 -3.34 22.70 2.25
N ALA A 7 -3.53 22.66 3.57
CA ALA A 7 -3.68 21.42 4.34
C ALA A 7 -4.89 20.60 3.86
N ILE A 8 -6.05 21.23 3.64
CA ILE A 8 -7.26 20.56 3.11
C ILE A 8 -7.00 19.98 1.70
N THR A 9 -6.35 20.74 0.83
CA THR A 9 -6.03 20.29 -0.54
C THR A 9 -5.06 19.11 -0.54
N LEU A 10 -4.04 19.16 0.33
CA LEU A 10 -3.08 18.06 0.48
C LEU A 10 -3.77 16.80 1.02
N ARG A 11 -4.63 16.94 2.03
CA ARG A 11 -5.42 15.84 2.62
C ARG A 11 -6.28 15.14 1.56
N GLY A 12 -6.94 15.89 0.69
CA GLY A 12 -7.72 15.33 -0.43
C GLY A 12 -6.86 14.52 -1.42
N ARG A 13 -5.65 14.99 -1.74
CA ARG A 13 -4.71 14.27 -2.63
C ARG A 13 -4.23 12.97 -2.01
N GLU A 14 -3.98 12.96 -0.72
CA GLU A 14 -3.52 11.76 -0.02
C GLU A 14 -4.64 10.71 0.12
N LYS A 15 -5.90 11.12 0.37
CA LYS A 15 -7.06 10.19 0.31
C LYS A 15 -7.23 9.56 -1.07
N ALA A 16 -7.05 10.35 -2.14
CA ALA A 16 -7.09 9.83 -3.51
C ALA A 16 -5.98 8.80 -3.77
N THR A 17 -4.81 8.98 -3.15
CA THR A 17 -3.68 8.04 -3.24
C THR A 17 -4.01 6.71 -2.55
N ILE A 18 -4.56 6.73 -1.32
CA ILE A 18 -5.03 5.53 -0.62
C ILE A 18 -6.06 4.77 -1.47
N THR A 19 -7.02 5.49 -2.05
CA THR A 19 -8.08 4.89 -2.89
C THR A 19 -7.49 4.17 -4.11
N ARG A 20 -6.53 4.79 -4.81
CA ARG A 20 -5.88 4.17 -5.97
C ARG A 20 -5.08 2.91 -5.60
N ILE A 21 -4.44 2.91 -4.43
CA ILE A 21 -3.72 1.74 -3.92
C ILE A 21 -4.71 0.62 -3.59
N ALA A 22 -5.85 0.94 -2.96
CA ALA A 22 -6.91 -0.02 -2.65
C ALA A 22 -7.44 -0.74 -3.89
N THR A 23 -7.79 0.01 -4.94
CA THR A 23 -8.30 -0.56 -6.20
C THR A 23 -7.32 -1.56 -6.84
N TYR A 24 -6.02 -1.34 -6.68
CA TYR A 24 -5.00 -2.24 -7.25
C TYR A 24 -4.84 -3.51 -6.43
N VAL A 25 -4.89 -3.40 -5.10
CA VAL A 25 -4.75 -4.53 -4.17
C VAL A 25 -5.98 -5.44 -4.19
N GLU A 26 -7.17 -4.87 -4.34
CA GLU A 26 -8.44 -5.60 -4.34
C GLU A 26 -8.77 -6.26 -5.69
N LYS A 27 -7.93 -6.07 -6.72
CA LYS A 27 -8.20 -6.59 -8.06
C LYS A 27 -8.09 -8.13 -8.06
N PRO A 28 -9.19 -8.87 -8.23
CA PRO A 28 -9.17 -10.33 -8.18
C PRO A 28 -8.36 -10.90 -9.36
N GLY A 29 -7.56 -11.93 -9.11
CA GLY A 29 -6.77 -12.62 -10.12
C GLY A 29 -5.52 -11.87 -10.62
N TYR A 30 -5.11 -10.80 -9.92
CA TYR A 30 -3.89 -10.08 -10.26
C TYR A 30 -2.64 -10.92 -9.97
N ILE A 31 -1.88 -11.27 -11.01
CA ILE A 31 -0.57 -11.93 -10.88
C ILE A 31 0.49 -10.84 -10.83
N VAL A 32 1.25 -10.79 -9.74
CA VAL A 32 2.29 -9.79 -9.52
C VAL A 32 3.54 -10.18 -10.31
N THR A 33 3.96 -9.32 -11.24
CA THR A 33 5.23 -9.45 -11.98
C THR A 33 6.39 -8.81 -11.22
N GLU A 34 7.63 -9.02 -11.67
CA GLU A 34 8.82 -8.37 -11.10
C GLU A 34 8.77 -6.83 -11.24
N ALA A 35 8.25 -6.32 -12.36
CA ALA A 35 8.00 -4.88 -12.53
C ALA A 35 6.94 -4.37 -11.55
N ASP A 36 5.93 -5.19 -11.25
CA ASP A 36 4.92 -4.84 -10.24
C ASP A 36 5.50 -4.84 -8.82
N TYR A 37 6.54 -5.61 -8.54
CA TYR A 37 7.19 -5.64 -7.22
C TYR A 37 7.79 -4.27 -6.87
N GLU A 38 8.53 -3.66 -7.79
CA GLU A 38 9.10 -2.32 -7.60
C GLU A 38 7.99 -1.29 -7.40
N VAL A 39 6.94 -1.36 -8.22
CA VAL A 39 5.77 -0.49 -8.12
C VAL A 39 5.03 -0.67 -6.79
N LEU A 40 4.86 -1.91 -6.31
CA LEU A 40 4.22 -2.22 -5.03
C LEU A 40 5.04 -1.69 -3.84
N THR A 41 6.37 -1.76 -3.94
CA THR A 41 7.28 -1.22 -2.93
C THR A 41 7.18 0.31 -2.87
N ILE A 42 7.21 0.99 -4.01
CA ILE A 42 7.00 2.45 -4.09
C ILE A 42 5.63 2.85 -3.51
N ARG A 43 4.58 2.08 -3.80
CA ARG A 43 3.23 2.33 -3.25
C ARG A 43 3.17 2.12 -1.74
N LEU A 44 3.89 1.13 -1.21
CA LEU A 44 4.00 0.93 0.24
C LEU A 44 4.69 2.12 0.91
N GLU A 45 5.81 2.60 0.37
CA GLU A 45 6.49 3.79 0.88
C GLU A 45 5.61 5.04 0.81
N ARG A 46 4.85 5.19 -0.29
CA ARG A 46 3.89 6.28 -0.44
C ARG A 46 2.80 6.21 0.62
N LEU A 47 2.26 5.01 0.87
CA LEU A 47 1.25 4.77 1.90
C LEU A 47 1.78 5.10 3.31
N GLU A 48 3.04 4.78 3.62
CA GLU A 48 3.67 5.16 4.89
C GLU A 48 3.86 6.68 5.02
N LYS A 49 4.25 7.36 3.94
CA LYS A 49 4.33 8.83 3.92
C LYS A 49 2.96 9.49 4.14
N VAL A 50 1.91 8.96 3.50
CA VAL A 50 0.53 9.43 3.69
C VAL A 50 0.13 9.29 5.16
N PHE A 51 0.29 8.10 5.73
CA PHE A 51 -0.13 7.86 7.11
C PHE A 51 0.64 8.73 8.11
N LYS A 52 1.95 8.91 7.90
CA LYS A 52 2.77 9.82 8.71
C LYS A 52 2.29 11.28 8.60
N TYR A 53 1.83 11.72 7.42
CA TYR A 53 1.24 13.04 7.26
C TYR A 53 -0.03 13.16 8.12
N PHE A 54 -1.00 12.25 7.98
CA PHE A 54 -2.20 12.29 8.80
C PHE A 54 -1.86 12.26 10.30
N ASN A 55 -1.03 11.31 10.76
CA ASN A 55 -0.68 11.20 12.17
C ASN A 55 0.02 12.45 12.75
N ASN A 56 0.79 13.18 11.93
CA ASN A 56 1.49 14.39 12.39
C ASN A 56 0.59 15.65 12.40
N TYR A 57 -0.39 15.73 11.48
CA TYR A 57 -1.25 16.91 11.33
C TYR A 57 -2.62 16.73 11.99
N ASP A 58 -3.03 15.52 12.34
CA ASP A 58 -4.32 15.27 12.97
C ASP A 58 -4.37 15.84 14.40
N SER A 59 -3.24 15.87 15.12
CA SER A 59 -3.13 16.54 16.43
C SER A 59 -3.35 18.05 16.39
N GLU A 60 -3.32 18.66 15.19
CA GLU A 60 -3.58 20.09 14.99
C GLU A 60 -5.04 20.36 14.59
N LEU A 61 -5.86 19.32 14.40
CA LEU A 61 -7.27 19.42 14.02
C LEU A 61 -8.18 19.19 15.23
N PRO A 62 -9.37 19.81 15.28
CA PRO A 62 -10.39 19.49 16.28
C PRO A 62 -10.88 18.05 16.10
N ASP A 63 -11.16 17.34 17.19
CA ASP A 63 -11.54 15.91 17.22
C ASP A 63 -12.68 15.56 16.23
N GLU A 64 -13.63 16.48 16.03
CA GLU A 64 -14.78 16.34 15.12
C GLU A 64 -14.38 16.33 13.63
N ALA A 65 -13.18 16.81 13.30
CA ALA A 65 -12.58 16.79 11.96
C ALA A 65 -11.45 15.73 11.83
N SER A 66 -11.16 15.00 12.93
CA SER A 66 -10.23 13.87 12.90
C SER A 66 -10.82 12.77 12.03
N GLU A 67 -10.03 12.35 11.06
CA GLU A 67 -10.33 11.18 10.23
C GLU A 67 -9.27 10.10 10.47
N LEU A 68 -8.49 10.25 11.55
CA LEU A 68 -7.32 9.41 11.81
C LEU A 68 -7.72 7.96 11.96
N ASP A 69 -8.79 7.66 12.69
CA ASP A 69 -9.27 6.29 12.89
C ASP A 69 -9.64 5.60 11.55
N GLU A 70 -10.33 6.32 10.65
CA GLU A 70 -10.71 5.78 9.34
C GLU A 70 -9.48 5.58 8.43
N VAL A 71 -8.57 6.55 8.43
CA VAL A 71 -7.33 6.51 7.66
C VAL A 71 -6.39 5.43 8.19
N GLU A 72 -6.30 5.26 9.50
CA GLU A 72 -5.49 4.26 10.19
C GLU A 72 -5.98 2.84 9.87
N ALA A 73 -7.29 2.60 9.98
CA ALA A 73 -7.88 1.32 9.62
C ALA A 73 -7.57 0.94 8.15
N LYS A 74 -7.77 1.88 7.22
CA LYS A 74 -7.45 1.69 5.80
C LYS A 74 -5.96 1.48 5.57
N TYR A 75 -5.11 2.24 6.27
CA TYR A 75 -3.65 2.11 6.19
C TYR A 75 -3.19 0.70 6.56
N TYR A 76 -3.61 0.17 7.71
CA TYR A 76 -3.19 -1.16 8.15
C TYR A 76 -3.71 -2.28 7.25
N GLN A 77 -4.94 -2.16 6.75
CA GLN A 77 -5.50 -3.10 5.77
C GLN A 77 -4.65 -3.13 4.49
N LEU A 78 -4.39 -1.97 3.88
CA LEU A 78 -3.61 -1.87 2.64
C LEU A 78 -2.15 -2.27 2.85
N LYS A 79 -1.54 -1.88 3.96
CA LYS A 79 -0.17 -2.28 4.31
C LYS A 79 -0.04 -3.80 4.42
N THR A 80 -1.01 -4.45 5.07
CA THR A 80 -1.03 -5.90 5.22
C THR A 80 -1.17 -6.59 3.86
N ALA A 81 -2.07 -6.08 3.02
CA ALA A 81 -2.34 -6.66 1.71
C ALA A 81 -1.17 -6.44 0.72
N LEU A 82 -0.57 -5.25 0.69
CA LEU A 82 0.65 -4.96 -0.08
C LEU A 82 1.81 -5.88 0.35
N ARG A 83 2.03 -6.05 1.65
CA ARG A 83 3.07 -6.97 2.17
C ARG A 83 2.82 -8.42 1.76
N LYS A 84 1.56 -8.87 1.78
CA LYS A 84 1.19 -10.21 1.30
C LYS A 84 1.50 -10.37 -0.19
N LEU A 85 1.13 -9.38 -1.01
CA LEU A 85 1.42 -9.39 -2.45
C LEU A 85 2.92 -9.43 -2.72
N ILE A 86 3.70 -8.54 -2.09
CA ILE A 86 5.16 -8.47 -2.19
C ILE A 86 5.80 -9.82 -1.82
N LYS A 87 5.38 -10.42 -0.69
CA LYS A 87 5.89 -11.72 -0.25
C LYS A 87 5.46 -12.87 -1.17
N SER A 88 4.27 -12.79 -1.76
CA SER A 88 3.77 -13.78 -2.73
C SER A 88 4.49 -13.71 -4.08
N SER A 89 4.87 -12.52 -4.54
CA SER A 89 5.68 -12.34 -5.75
C SER A 89 7.12 -12.82 -5.59
N TYR A 90 7.64 -12.82 -4.36
CA TYR A 90 8.95 -13.39 -4.03
C TYR A 90 8.79 -14.87 -3.66
N GLN A 91 8.40 -15.70 -4.62
CA GLN A 91 8.74 -17.12 -4.56
C GLN A 91 10.07 -17.27 -5.31
N PRO A 92 11.21 -17.53 -4.62
CA PRO A 92 12.34 -18.07 -5.34
C PRO A 92 11.81 -19.33 -6.02
N GLN A 93 11.92 -19.40 -7.34
CA GLN A 93 11.77 -20.67 -8.03
C GLN A 93 12.87 -21.55 -7.47
N THR A 94 12.56 -22.35 -6.44
CA THR A 94 13.35 -23.52 -6.11
C THR A 94 13.19 -24.44 -7.31
N SER A 95 14.02 -24.20 -8.32
CA SER A 95 14.21 -25.07 -9.47
C SER A 95 14.92 -26.35 -9.00
N ASP A 96 14.26 -27.10 -8.12
CA ASP A 96 14.59 -28.48 -7.80
C ASP A 96 13.62 -29.40 -8.56
N ASN A 97 13.44 -29.16 -9.86
CA ASN A 97 12.95 -30.19 -10.76
C ASN A 97 14.16 -30.92 -11.34
N VAL A 98 14.75 -31.78 -10.53
CA VAL A 98 15.54 -32.91 -11.03
C VAL A 98 14.59 -33.78 -11.84
N ILE A 99 14.54 -33.57 -13.15
CA ILE A 99 13.86 -34.47 -14.07
C ILE A 99 14.74 -35.73 -14.16
N ILE A 100 14.39 -36.75 -13.39
CA ILE A 100 14.94 -38.10 -13.56
C ILE A 100 14.34 -38.66 -14.86
N PHE A 101 15.14 -38.72 -15.92
CA PHE A 101 14.80 -39.50 -17.11
C PHE A 101 14.79 -40.99 -16.72
N HIS A 102 13.60 -41.58 -16.62
CA HIS A 102 13.47 -43.04 -16.68
C HIS A 102 13.49 -43.46 -18.15
N ILE A 103 14.58 -44.13 -18.51
CA ILE A 103 14.73 -44.87 -19.76
C ILE A 103 13.83 -46.11 -19.67
N VAL A 104 12.97 -46.31 -20.67
CA VAL A 104 12.49 -47.63 -21.10
C VAL A 104 12.50 -47.68 -22.61
#